data_AF-A0A3P7IJ66-F1
#
_entry.id   AF-A0A3P7IJ66-F1
#
_cell.length_a   1.000
_cell.length_b   1.000
_cell.length_c   1.000
_cell.angle_alpha   90.00
_cell.angle_beta   90.00
_cell.angle_gamma   90.00
#
_symmetry.space_group_name_H-M   'P 1'
#
loop_
_entity.id
_entity.type
_entity.pdbx_description
1 polymer ?
#
loop_
_entity_poly.entity_id
_entity_poly.type
_entity_poly.pdbx_seq_one_letter_code
_entity_poly.pdbx_strand_id
1 'polypeptide(L)'
;MRYDRDDYIKVHYENIDEILWDQFDKVLPPKATTYNVPYDYKSIMHYDSKAFTKNGDITMETLNPEFQDIIGKSKDATPSDYRKVCEIYSCDMCISKSFNTDGDLIKEEMTTEAPNVEENEEEITKVIEEPVSTFEPTSRPVKSCLDIIPPICEAMALSHMLDCLGIGGQLCCAACAHLGF
;
A
#
# COMPACT_ATOMS: atom_id res chain seq x y z
N MET A 1 -4.46 0.53 13.85
CA MET A 1 -2.98 0.55 13.78
C MET A 1 -2.38 -0.85 13.59
N ARG A 2 -1.11 -0.95 13.16
CA ARG A 2 -0.38 -2.22 13.07
C ARG A 2 -0.32 -2.94 14.43
N TYR A 3 -0.38 -4.27 14.44
CA TYR A 3 -0.37 -5.06 15.68
C TYR A 3 0.99 -5.04 16.41
N ASP A 4 2.07 -4.86 15.66
CA ASP A 4 3.46 -4.78 16.13
C ASP A 4 3.92 -3.35 16.42
N ARG A 5 3.01 -2.36 16.41
CA ARG A 5 3.37 -0.94 16.57
C ARG A 5 4.08 -0.63 17.90
N ASP A 6 3.79 -1.38 18.96
CA ASP A 6 4.39 -1.15 20.29
C ASP A 6 5.91 -1.43 20.32
N ASP A 7 6.46 -2.09 19.28
CA ASP A 7 7.90 -2.29 19.11
C ASP A 7 8.61 -1.04 18.51
N TYR A 8 7.85 -0.03 18.09
CA TYR A 8 8.34 1.14 17.35
C TYR A 8 7.86 2.47 17.94
N ILE A 9 6.65 2.50 18.49
CA ILE A 9 6.07 3.70 19.09
C ILE A 9 5.43 3.39 20.44
N LYS A 10 5.35 4.42 21.28
CA LYS A 10 4.60 4.43 22.52
C LYS A 10 3.44 5.42 22.38
N VAL A 11 2.25 4.98 22.77
CA VAL A 11 1.04 5.83 22.77
C VAL A 11 0.75 6.32 24.18
N HIS A 12 0.62 7.63 24.34
CA HIS A 12 0.30 8.31 25.58
C HIS A 12 -1.20 8.55 25.69
N TYR A 13 -1.95 7.51 26.09
CA TYR A 13 -3.41 7.57 26.26
C TYR A 13 -3.86 8.66 27.24
N GLU A 14 -3.01 9.00 28.21
CA GLU A 14 -3.22 10.11 29.14
C GLU A 14 -3.37 11.48 28.44
N ASN A 15 -2.77 11.65 27.25
CA ASN A 15 -2.82 12.88 26.44
C ASN A 15 -3.90 12.85 25.35
N ILE A 16 -4.64 11.76 25.22
CA ILE A 16 -5.70 11.57 24.21
C ILE A 16 -7.07 11.69 24.88
N ASP A 17 -8.06 12.22 24.17
CA ASP A 17 -9.47 12.18 24.59
C ASP A 17 -9.97 10.72 24.58
N GLU A 18 -10.63 10.27 25.64
CA GLU A 18 -11.11 8.88 25.77
C GLU A 18 -12.02 8.47 24.61
N ILE A 19 -12.79 9.41 24.04
CA ILE A 19 -13.67 9.13 22.91
C ILE A 19 -12.91 8.82 21.61
N LEU A 20 -11.61 9.11 21.56
CA LEU A 20 -10.71 8.94 20.41
C LEU A 20 -9.66 7.84 20.64
N TRP A 21 -9.74 7.09 21.75
CA TRP A 21 -8.79 6.00 22.02
C TRP A 21 -8.82 4.91 20.94
N ASP A 22 -9.98 4.70 20.32
CA ASP A 22 -10.18 3.73 19.24
C ASP A 22 -9.33 4.01 18.00
N GLN A 23 -8.96 5.28 17.76
CA GLN A 23 -8.05 5.67 16.67
C GLN A 23 -6.66 5.02 16.82
N PHE A 24 -6.28 4.65 18.05
CA PHE A 24 -5.00 4.03 18.37
C PHE A 24 -5.10 2.51 18.56
N ASP A 25 -6.27 1.92 18.34
CA ASP A 25 -6.47 0.48 18.49
C ASP A 25 -5.64 -0.32 17.48
N LYS A 26 -5.06 -1.41 17.97
CA LYS A 26 -4.30 -2.36 17.14
C LYS A 26 -5.26 -3.28 16.40
N VAL A 27 -5.04 -3.43 15.10
CA VAL A 27 -5.75 -4.41 14.28
C VAL A 27 -4.98 -5.72 14.30
N LEU A 28 -5.49 -6.70 15.03
CA LEU A 28 -4.84 -8.00 15.23
C LEU A 28 -5.02 -8.93 14.02
N PRO A 29 -4.08 -9.87 13.79
CA PRO A 29 -4.31 -10.98 12.88
C PRO A 29 -5.58 -11.78 13.25
N PRO A 30 -6.35 -12.31 12.29
CA PRO A 30 -6.10 -12.29 10.84
C PRO A 30 -6.65 -11.05 10.12
N LYS A 31 -7.23 -10.06 10.84
CA LYS A 31 -7.86 -8.88 10.23
C LYS A 31 -6.86 -7.96 9.51
N ALA A 32 -5.59 -8.00 9.93
CA ALA A 32 -4.50 -7.31 9.26
C ALA A 32 -3.23 -8.16 9.30
N THR A 33 -2.39 -8.00 8.26
CA THR A 33 -1.04 -8.56 8.17
C THR A 33 -0.06 -7.45 7.79
N THR A 34 1.21 -7.65 8.14
CA THR A 34 2.30 -6.73 7.77
C THR A 34 2.82 -6.99 6.37
N TYR A 35 2.47 -8.13 5.76
CA TYR A 35 3.08 -8.62 4.50
C TYR A 35 4.61 -8.62 4.56
N ASN A 36 5.17 -8.88 5.74
CA ASN A 36 6.61 -8.82 6.01
C ASN A 36 7.27 -7.46 5.65
N VAL A 37 6.47 -6.39 5.53
CA VAL A 37 6.97 -5.03 5.31
C VAL A 37 7.34 -4.43 6.68
N PRO A 38 8.59 -3.93 6.86
CA PRO A 38 9.02 -3.29 8.11
C PRO A 38 8.14 -2.10 8.51
N TYR A 39 8.19 -1.70 9.78
CA TYR A 39 7.50 -0.49 10.23
C TYR A 39 8.15 0.75 9.61
N ASP A 40 7.34 1.59 8.97
CA ASP A 40 7.82 2.77 8.25
C ASP A 40 7.30 4.05 8.92
N TYR A 41 8.18 4.74 9.65
CA TYR A 41 7.90 6.04 10.28
C TYR A 41 7.59 7.13 9.26
N LYS A 42 8.02 6.97 8.00
CA LYS A 42 7.80 7.92 6.91
C LYS A 42 6.59 7.55 6.06
N SER A 43 5.85 6.48 6.38
CA SER A 43 4.63 6.12 5.64
C SER A 43 3.67 7.30 5.57
N ILE A 44 3.03 7.50 4.41
CA ILE A 44 1.99 8.51 4.22
C ILE A 44 0.77 8.27 5.14
N MET A 45 0.62 7.03 5.63
CA MET A 45 -0.45 6.61 6.52
C MET A 45 -0.10 6.78 8.01
N HIS A 46 1.11 7.24 8.35
CA HIS A 46 1.54 7.41 9.74
C HIS A 46 1.00 8.72 10.31
N TYR A 47 0.40 8.69 11.50
CA TYR A 47 -0.04 9.91 12.20
C TYR A 47 1.15 10.76 12.68
N ASP A 48 0.92 12.05 12.89
CA ASP A 48 1.88 12.93 13.54
C ASP A 48 1.96 12.68 15.06
N SER A 49 2.97 13.27 15.71
CA SER A 49 3.27 13.07 17.13
C SER A 49 2.20 13.61 18.10
N LYS A 50 1.33 14.51 17.64
CA LYS A 50 0.30 15.17 18.45
C LYS A 50 -1.11 14.85 17.95
N ALA A 51 -1.26 13.84 17.11
CA ALA A 51 -2.56 13.43 16.58
C ALA A 51 -3.54 13.15 17.72
N PHE A 52 -4.75 13.72 17.62
CA PHE A 52 -5.83 13.56 18.60
C PHE A 52 -5.48 14.00 20.05
N THR A 53 -4.49 14.87 20.21
CA THR A 53 -4.13 15.43 21.52
C THR A 53 -5.27 16.26 22.12
N LYS A 54 -5.52 16.10 23.42
CA LYS A 54 -6.49 16.93 24.17
C LYS A 54 -5.86 18.15 24.85
N ASN A 55 -4.54 18.14 25.02
CA ASN A 55 -3.77 19.12 25.80
C ASN A 55 -2.62 19.78 25.00
N GLY A 56 -2.40 19.38 23.74
CA GLY A 56 -1.29 19.87 22.92
C GLY A 56 0.03 19.14 23.16
N ASP A 57 0.03 18.16 24.07
CA ASP A 57 1.16 17.30 24.39
C ASP A 57 1.26 16.13 23.39
N ILE A 58 2.42 15.47 23.39
CA ILE A 58 2.71 14.33 22.50
C ILE A 58 1.77 13.17 22.84
N THR A 59 1.09 12.64 21.84
CA THR A 59 0.24 11.44 21.94
C THR A 59 0.95 10.20 21.40
N MET A 60 1.89 10.38 20.47
CA MET A 60 2.67 9.32 19.86
C MET A 60 4.18 9.64 19.95
N GLU A 61 4.88 8.87 20.77
CA GLU A 61 6.33 8.94 20.96
C GLU A 61 6.99 7.82 20.15
N THR A 62 8.00 8.13 19.33
CA THR A 62 8.79 7.12 18.62
C THR A 62 9.87 6.56 19.54
N LEU A 63 10.05 5.24 19.55
CA LEU A 63 11.10 4.60 20.36
C LEU A 63 12.50 4.89 19.83
N ASN A 64 12.62 5.18 18.53
CA ASN A 64 13.81 5.81 17.96
C ASN A 64 13.58 7.34 17.88
N PRO A 65 14.31 8.16 18.67
CA PRO A 65 14.14 9.61 18.70
C PRO A 65 14.41 10.32 17.38
N GLU A 66 15.22 9.75 16.49
CA GLU A 66 15.53 10.36 15.18
C GLU A 66 14.29 10.55 14.30
N PHE A 67 13.24 9.76 14.55
CA PHE A 67 11.99 9.82 13.79
C PHE A 67 10.89 10.67 14.44
N GLN A 68 11.10 11.20 15.65
CA GLN A 68 10.06 11.90 16.41
C GLN A 68 9.53 13.14 15.66
N ASP A 69 10.44 13.86 14.98
CA ASP A 69 10.11 15.03 14.17
C ASP A 69 9.83 14.69 12.70
N ILE A 70 9.77 13.41 12.33
CA ILE A 70 9.57 12.95 10.95
C ILE A 70 8.14 12.43 10.74
N ILE A 71 7.59 11.72 11.73
CA ILE A 71 6.28 11.08 11.62
C ILE A 71 5.16 12.08 11.25
N GLY A 72 4.25 11.65 10.39
CA GLY A 72 3.08 12.43 9.96
C GLY A 72 3.37 13.64 9.07
N LYS A 73 4.60 13.80 8.56
CA LYS A 73 4.98 14.92 7.67
C LYS A 73 5.13 14.55 6.20
N SER A 74 4.96 13.27 5.87
CA SER A 74 5.10 12.79 4.49
C SER A 74 4.05 13.39 3.57
N LYS A 75 4.45 13.71 2.34
CA LYS A 75 3.58 14.29 1.30
C LYS A 75 3.20 13.29 0.21
N ASP A 76 3.89 12.16 0.16
CA ASP A 76 3.70 11.11 -0.82
C ASP A 76 3.97 9.74 -0.20
N ALA A 77 3.52 8.69 -0.88
CA ALA A 77 3.69 7.30 -0.48
C ALA A 77 5.17 6.89 -0.52
N THR A 78 5.62 6.14 0.49
CA THR A 78 6.97 5.59 0.50
C THR A 78 7.07 4.32 -0.34
N PRO A 79 8.29 3.85 -0.68
CA PRO A 79 8.46 2.52 -1.28
C PRO A 79 7.81 1.39 -0.47
N SER A 80 7.77 1.51 0.86
CA SER A 80 7.10 0.52 1.74
C SER A 80 5.58 0.54 1.56
N ASP A 81 4.98 1.73 1.39
CA ASP A 81 3.55 1.87 1.13
C ASP A 81 3.16 1.20 -0.19
N TYR A 82 3.90 1.51 -1.27
CA TYR A 82 3.71 0.87 -2.58
C TYR A 82 3.89 -0.64 -2.51
N ARG A 83 4.96 -1.12 -1.86
CA ARG A 83 5.20 -2.56 -1.68
C ARG A 83 4.03 -3.22 -0.99
N LYS A 84 3.52 -2.64 0.10
CA LYS A 84 2.41 -3.24 0.84
C LYS A 84 1.13 -3.32 0.01
N VAL A 85 0.81 -2.28 -0.76
CA VAL A 85 -0.32 -2.30 -1.70
C VAL A 85 -0.13 -3.41 -2.75
N CYS A 86 1.07 -3.51 -3.30
CA CYS A 86 1.41 -4.57 -4.25
C CYS A 86 1.22 -5.99 -3.70
N GLU A 87 1.66 -6.26 -2.48
CA GLU A 87 1.45 -7.54 -1.82
C GLU A 87 -0.06 -7.83 -1.59
N ILE A 88 -0.84 -6.80 -1.22
CA ILE A 88 -2.29 -6.93 -1.03
C ILE A 88 -3.00 -7.32 -2.34
N TYR A 89 -2.61 -6.70 -3.46
CA TYR A 89 -3.27 -6.87 -4.76
C TYR A 89 -2.59 -7.88 -5.69
N SER A 90 -1.49 -8.51 -5.25
CA SER A 90 -0.70 -9.45 -6.04
C SER A 90 -0.30 -8.86 -7.41
N CYS A 91 0.25 -7.65 -7.39
CA CYS A 91 0.67 -6.96 -8.60
C CYS A 91 1.86 -7.67 -9.29
N ASP A 92 1.80 -7.81 -10.62
CA ASP A 92 2.90 -8.36 -11.42
C ASP A 92 4.14 -7.44 -11.48
N MET A 93 3.93 -6.13 -11.29
CA MET A 93 4.95 -5.10 -11.36
C MET A 93 4.69 -4.02 -10.31
N CYS A 94 5.74 -3.59 -9.61
CA CYS A 94 5.67 -2.61 -8.53
C CYS A 94 6.84 -1.64 -8.57
N ILE A 95 6.56 -0.34 -8.58
CA ILE A 95 7.59 0.71 -8.69
C ILE A 95 8.55 0.43 -9.86
N SER A 96 7.99 0.04 -11.02
CA SER A 96 8.73 -0.32 -12.23
C SER A 96 9.76 -1.44 -12.06
N LYS A 97 9.63 -2.26 -11.02
CA LYS A 97 10.39 -3.50 -10.81
C LYS A 97 9.42 -4.69 -10.81
N SER A 98 9.83 -5.78 -11.43
CA SER A 98 9.13 -7.05 -11.30
C SER A 98 9.39 -7.65 -9.91
N PHE A 99 8.41 -8.39 -9.39
CA PHE A 99 8.52 -9.15 -8.14
C PHE A 99 8.16 -10.60 -8.44
N ASN A 100 8.88 -11.57 -7.86
CA ASN A 100 8.46 -12.96 -7.95
C ASN A 100 7.40 -13.27 -6.88
N THR A 101 6.66 -14.37 -7.07
CA THR A 101 5.52 -14.83 -6.26
C THR A 101 5.79 -15.04 -4.75
N ASP A 102 7.01 -14.81 -4.29
CA ASP A 102 7.44 -14.92 -2.90
C ASP A 102 7.73 -13.55 -2.25
N GLY A 103 7.39 -12.43 -2.92
CA GLY A 103 7.57 -11.07 -2.38
C GLY A 103 9.03 -10.60 -2.35
N ASP A 104 9.94 -11.38 -2.92
CA ASP A 104 11.35 -11.04 -3.10
C ASP A 104 11.55 -10.28 -4.41
N LEU A 105 12.31 -9.19 -4.32
CA LEU A 105 12.84 -8.47 -5.49
C LEU A 105 13.56 -9.49 -6.37
N ILE A 106 13.17 -9.60 -7.63
CA ILE A 106 14.00 -10.31 -8.59
C ILE A 106 15.30 -9.52 -8.63
N LYS A 107 16.39 -10.15 -8.17
CA LYS A 107 17.73 -9.63 -8.43
C LYS A 107 17.84 -9.63 -9.95
N GLU A 108 17.70 -8.47 -10.58
CA GLU A 108 18.24 -8.34 -11.92
C GLU A 108 19.72 -8.64 -11.81
N GLU A 109 20.14 -9.77 -12.38
CA GLU A 109 21.54 -10.02 -12.63
C GLU A 109 22.02 -8.87 -13.51
N MET A 110 22.78 -7.98 -12.88
CA MET A 110 23.58 -6.97 -13.53
C MET A 110 24.56 -7.69 -14.45
N THR A 111 24.17 -7.91 -15.70
CA THR A 111 25.08 -8.39 -16.74
C THR A 111 26.16 -7.35 -16.91
N THR A 112 27.35 -7.74 -16.48
CA THR A 112 28.59 -6.98 -16.51
C THR A 112 29.03 -6.73 -17.96
N GLU A 113 28.53 -5.70 -18.62
CA GLU A 113 29.27 -4.98 -19.65
C GLU A 113 28.97 -3.48 -19.55
N ALA A 114 29.85 -2.76 -18.86
CA ALA A 114 29.82 -1.32 -18.77
C ALA A 114 30.38 -0.69 -20.06
N PRO A 115 29.73 0.32 -20.67
CA PRO A 115 30.45 1.33 -21.42
C PRO A 115 31.01 2.35 -20.40
N ASN A 116 32.34 2.47 -20.36
CA ASN A 116 33.07 3.51 -19.64
C ASN A 116 32.48 4.90 -19.87
N VAL A 117 32.01 5.56 -18.81
CA VAL A 117 32.03 7.03 -18.70
C VAL A 117 32.31 7.40 -17.24
N GLU A 118 33.27 8.30 -17.08
CA GLU A 118 33.90 8.74 -15.83
C GLU A 118 32.92 9.34 -14.81
N GLU A 119 33.26 9.12 -13.53
CA GLU A 119 32.53 9.45 -12.32
C GLU A 119 32.33 10.96 -12.12
N ASN A 120 31.11 11.36 -11.75
CA ASN A 120 30.87 12.59 -11.00
C ASN A 120 29.73 12.34 -9.98
N GLU A 121 30.08 12.38 -8.69
CA GLU A 121 29.21 12.09 -7.54
C GLU A 121 28.16 13.19 -7.25
N GLU A 122 28.10 14.26 -8.04
CA GLU A 122 27.26 15.44 -7.78
C GLU A 122 25.84 15.36 -8.38
N GLU A 123 25.53 14.33 -9.20
CA GLU A 123 24.25 14.22 -9.91
C GLU A 123 23.25 13.24 -9.25
N ILE A 124 23.66 12.47 -8.24
CA ILE A 124 22.82 11.46 -7.57
C ILE A 124 21.79 12.11 -6.62
N THR A 125 22.07 13.30 -6.11
CA THR A 125 21.19 14.01 -5.17
C THR A 125 20.02 14.74 -5.83
N LYS A 126 19.98 14.83 -7.16
CA LYS A 126 18.90 15.54 -7.89
C LYS A 126 17.68 14.69 -8.21
N VAL A 127 17.80 13.36 -8.11
CA VAL A 127 16.78 12.41 -8.63
C VAL A 127 15.68 12.10 -7.60
N ILE A 128 15.78 12.57 -6.35
CA ILE A 128 14.88 12.14 -5.25
C ILE A 128 13.86 13.23 -4.84
N GLU A 129 13.87 14.41 -5.45
CA GLU A 129 12.94 15.50 -5.05
C GLU A 129 11.61 15.54 -5.80
N GLU A 130 11.46 14.80 -6.90
CA GLU A 130 10.19 14.77 -7.62
C GLU A 130 9.34 13.57 -7.16
N PRO A 131 8.05 13.78 -6.84
CA PRO A 131 7.17 12.69 -6.48
C PRO A 131 7.16 11.66 -7.60
N VAL A 132 7.08 10.37 -7.25
CA VAL A 132 6.96 9.30 -8.23
C VAL A 132 5.62 9.50 -8.93
N SER A 133 5.67 10.18 -10.08
CA SER A 133 4.52 10.37 -10.95
C SER A 133 4.11 8.99 -11.42
N THR A 134 3.08 8.43 -10.79
CA THR A 134 2.43 7.24 -11.32
C THR A 134 1.82 7.66 -12.64
N PHE A 135 2.35 7.13 -13.74
CA PHE A 135 1.63 7.18 -15.01
C PHE A 135 0.19 6.72 -14.75
N GLU A 136 -0.78 7.39 -15.34
CA GLU A 136 -2.14 6.85 -15.40
C GLU A 136 -2.02 5.38 -15.80
N PRO A 137 -2.72 4.46 -15.11
CA PRO A 137 -2.63 3.05 -15.43
C PRO A 137 -2.83 2.94 -16.92
N THR A 138 -1.80 2.48 -17.65
CA THR A 138 -1.92 2.21 -19.07
C THR A 138 -3.13 1.31 -19.16
N SER A 139 -4.20 1.78 -19.81
CA SER A 139 -5.38 0.98 -19.99
C SER A 139 -4.89 -0.34 -20.56
N ARG A 140 -4.97 -1.41 -19.75
CA ARG A 140 -4.64 -2.75 -20.24
C ARG A 140 -5.41 -2.88 -21.55
N PRO A 141 -4.79 -3.37 -22.63
CA PRO A 141 -5.53 -3.55 -23.87
C PRO A 141 -6.73 -4.43 -23.54
N VAL A 142 -7.92 -3.82 -23.53
CA VAL A 142 -9.17 -4.45 -23.10
C VAL A 142 -9.52 -5.49 -24.14
N LYS A 143 -9.11 -6.74 -23.89
CA LYS A 143 -9.55 -7.90 -24.67
C LYS A 143 -9.91 -9.12 -23.83
N SER A 144 -9.89 -9.03 -22.50
CA SER A 144 -10.52 -10.04 -21.65
C SER A 144 -11.47 -9.37 -20.67
N CYS A 145 -12.74 -9.57 -20.94
CA CYS A 145 -13.85 -9.35 -20.02
C CYS A 145 -13.55 -10.13 -18.71
N LEU A 146 -13.38 -9.41 -17.60
CA LEU A 146 -13.04 -9.95 -16.28
C LEU A 146 -14.07 -9.48 -15.27
N ASP A 147 -14.41 -10.33 -14.31
CA ASP A 147 -15.29 -10.00 -13.19
C ASP A 147 -14.53 -9.12 -12.19
N ILE A 148 -15.18 -8.05 -11.73
CA ILE A 148 -14.60 -7.14 -10.73
C ILE A 148 -14.45 -7.85 -9.38
N ILE A 149 -15.40 -8.72 -9.01
CA ILE A 149 -15.32 -9.56 -7.82
C ILE A 149 -15.80 -10.98 -8.19
N PRO A 150 -14.90 -11.87 -8.66
CA PRO A 150 -15.27 -13.18 -9.20
C PRO A 150 -16.14 -14.03 -8.25
N PRO A 151 -15.85 -14.14 -6.93
CA PRO A 151 -16.68 -14.95 -6.02
C PRO A 151 -18.12 -14.43 -5.89
N ILE A 152 -18.32 -13.12 -5.95
CA ILE A 152 -19.66 -12.50 -5.86
C ILE A 152 -20.39 -12.72 -7.19
N CYS A 153 -19.71 -12.49 -8.31
CA CYS A 153 -20.27 -12.70 -9.65
C CYS A 153 -20.72 -14.14 -9.87
N GLU A 154 -19.92 -15.12 -9.43
CA GLU A 154 -20.27 -16.54 -9.47
C GLU A 154 -21.48 -16.86 -8.58
N ALA A 155 -21.52 -16.34 -7.35
CA ALA A 155 -22.65 -16.53 -6.44
C ALA A 155 -23.95 -15.93 -6.99
N MET A 156 -23.89 -14.75 -7.61
CA MET A 156 -25.04 -14.09 -8.24
C MET A 156 -25.51 -14.85 -9.50
N ALA A 157 -24.58 -15.38 -10.29
CA ALA A 157 -24.89 -16.23 -11.44
C ALA A 157 -25.58 -17.53 -11.01
N LEU A 158 -25.04 -18.25 -10.03
CA LEU A 158 -25.64 -19.49 -9.48
C LEU A 158 -27.02 -19.26 -8.86
N SER A 159 -27.25 -18.07 -8.31
CA SER A 159 -28.51 -17.68 -7.68
C SER A 159 -29.50 -17.01 -8.66
N HIS A 160 -29.15 -16.89 -9.94
CA HIS A 160 -29.94 -16.21 -10.98
C HIS A 160 -30.29 -14.74 -10.63
N MET A 161 -29.43 -14.08 -9.85
CA MET A 161 -29.59 -12.67 -9.45
C MET A 161 -28.73 -11.72 -10.30
N LEU A 162 -27.95 -12.25 -11.26
CA LEU A 162 -27.05 -11.47 -12.08
C LEU A 162 -27.78 -10.91 -13.32
N ASP A 163 -27.94 -9.58 -13.38
CA ASP A 163 -28.47 -8.89 -14.56
C ASP A 163 -27.36 -8.60 -15.57
N CYS A 164 -27.23 -9.49 -16.56
CA CYS A 164 -26.20 -9.41 -17.60
C CYS A 164 -26.45 -8.33 -18.66
N LEU A 165 -27.67 -7.78 -18.74
CA LEU A 165 -28.00 -6.71 -19.69
C LEU A 165 -27.82 -5.31 -19.08
N GLY A 166 -27.67 -5.24 -17.76
CA GLY A 166 -27.50 -4.01 -17.00
C GLY A 166 -26.12 -3.86 -16.37
N ILE A 167 -26.09 -3.24 -15.20
CA ILE A 167 -24.86 -2.97 -14.44
C ILE A 167 -24.16 -4.28 -14.04
N GLY A 168 -24.92 -5.36 -13.82
CA GLY A 168 -24.35 -6.68 -13.53
C GLY A 168 -23.44 -7.19 -14.64
N GLY A 169 -23.79 -7.00 -15.91
CA GLY A 169 -22.94 -7.37 -17.05
C GLY A 169 -21.66 -6.55 -17.17
N GLN A 170 -21.66 -5.30 -16.67
CA GLN A 170 -20.43 -4.47 -16.62
C GLN A 170 -19.50 -4.90 -15.49
N LEU A 171 -20.06 -5.28 -14.33
CA LEU A 171 -19.29 -5.66 -13.14
C LEU A 171 -18.85 -7.14 -13.16
N CYS A 172 -19.65 -8.01 -13.79
CA CYS A 172 -19.51 -9.47 -13.80
C CYS A 172 -19.54 -10.02 -15.23
N CYS A 173 -18.80 -9.37 -16.11
CA CYS A 173 -18.78 -9.64 -17.53
C CYS A 173 -18.40 -11.11 -17.83
N ALA A 174 -17.41 -11.69 -17.13
CA ALA A 174 -16.95 -13.05 -17.38
C ALA A 174 -17.99 -14.09 -16.96
N ALA A 175 -18.64 -13.88 -15.80
CA ALA A 175 -19.77 -14.71 -15.37
C ALA A 175 -20.94 -14.66 -16.38
N CYS A 176 -21.24 -13.48 -16.93
CA CYS A 176 -22.27 -13.31 -17.95
C CYS A 176 -21.93 -14.01 -19.28
N ALA A 177 -20.66 -13.99 -19.70
CA ALA A 177 -20.20 -14.71 -20.88
C ALA A 177 -20.43 -16.24 -20.77
N HIS A 178 -20.26 -16.82 -19.57
CA HIS A 178 -20.57 -18.24 -19.31
C HIS A 178 -22.08 -18.56 -19.37
N LEU A 179 -22.93 -17.56 -19.12
CA LEU A 179 -24.39 -17.65 -19.24
C LEU A 179 -24.90 -17.35 -20.67
N GLY A 180 -24.00 -17.04 -21.61
CA GLY A 180 -24.32 -16.79 -23.01
C GLY A 180 -24.72 -15.35 -23.35
N PHE A 181 -24.32 -14.38 -22.52
CA PHE A 181 -24.53 -12.95 -22.72
C PHE A 181 -23.26 -12.23 -23.19
#